data_AF-A0A7V8IZR7-F1
#
_entry.id   AF-A0A7V8IZR7-F1
#
_cell.length_a   1.000
_cell.length_b   1.000
_cell.length_c   1.000
_cell.angle_alpha   90.00
_cell.angle_beta   90.00
_cell.angle_gamma   90.00
#
_symmetry.space_group_name_H-M   'P 1'
#
loop_
_entity.id
_entity.type
_entity.pdbx_description
1 polymer ?
#
loop_
_entity_poly.entity_id
_entity_poly.type
_entity_poly.pdbx_seq_one_letter_code
_entity_poly.pdbx_strand_id
1 'polypeptide(L)'
;MPRFLLFTQCLQNDFVAPVAAGRPIPNQLHIGGAESRRLVGDEPRTGPLGRFLRAFYEGAGVEHAVVHIRDWHDAFDPAQAHHLAHFGTHCLKDTAGAAYVEPLDELSAGHSRTLTVNSTVLNDFEGTDLGPRLRGLLGSTAPREAVAGIIGVWTDVKVQYLAYDLLTRFGLENIVLCSALCASRSRVRHFQALDLLSQNLAVRVVDGIPEFLRALGVGAEPARAPTAKYGVRLEGDAVEGEDADLVRHMFRDCRSVTLKSLSGGFSGARVFRTGSVDQEGRTEVPFVVKTDTLEKIAKERAAVERVENVLGTSAPAMSDFADLATRGAIKYFYASMHHSAVETLQSRVKRSTTPVEIEELFDQLWDDILVRLSQSPVRDRLQLFQHYQFKPEYAKHTVERAEKLGRASLGLPDLRRFYDRVPEFLKRDPQDAPVAWVHGDLNLANVLVDNSGNSWLIDYFHTGPAHALKDCAKLENDLKFILLPVEDESALKRMRSYEEFLLCQESLEAPIGPLPPQLTSDAALVRVHAGVARVRGWARELCADVTSMEHYWIALLRYSAHTMGFHEPDELQKKHAMIATALTAERVL
;
A
#
# COMPACT_ATOMS: atom_id res chain seq x y z
N MET A 1 -36.84 -5.80 2.17
CA MET A 1 -36.12 -7.07 2.39
C MET A 1 -34.64 -6.75 2.50
N PRO A 2 -33.84 -7.53 3.24
CA PRO A 2 -32.41 -7.29 3.34
C PRO A 2 -31.74 -7.31 1.97
N ARG A 3 -30.83 -6.38 1.77
CA ARG A 3 -29.93 -6.25 0.62
C ARG A 3 -28.47 -6.24 1.06
N PHE A 4 -28.20 -5.93 2.32
CA PHE A 4 -26.87 -5.92 2.91
C PHE A 4 -26.82 -6.95 4.04
N LEU A 5 -25.87 -7.87 3.95
CA LEU A 5 -25.62 -8.90 4.94
C LEU A 5 -24.25 -8.64 5.57
N LEU A 6 -24.19 -8.56 6.90
CA LEU A 6 -22.92 -8.58 7.64
C LEU A 6 -22.73 -9.95 8.27
N PHE A 7 -21.68 -10.65 7.88
CA PHE A 7 -21.23 -11.89 8.49
C PHE A 7 -20.10 -11.61 9.48
N THR A 8 -20.27 -12.06 10.72
CA THR A 8 -19.18 -12.05 11.71
C THR A 8 -18.71 -13.47 11.95
N GLN A 9 -17.46 -13.75 11.62
CA GLN A 9 -16.87 -15.07 11.70
C GLN A 9 -16.00 -15.21 12.96
N CYS A 10 -16.43 -16.04 13.91
CA CYS A 10 -15.61 -16.45 15.05
C CYS A 10 -15.00 -15.28 15.84
N LEU A 11 -15.73 -14.17 16.01
CA LEU A 11 -15.33 -13.04 16.85
C LEU A 11 -15.54 -13.35 18.35
N GLN A 12 -14.92 -14.42 18.81
CA GLN A 12 -15.03 -14.96 20.17
C GLN A 12 -13.73 -14.75 20.96
N ASN A 13 -13.84 -14.71 22.29
CA ASN A 13 -12.71 -14.40 23.16
C ASN A 13 -11.53 -15.39 23.00
N ASP A 14 -11.82 -16.67 22.80
CA ASP A 14 -10.79 -17.70 22.58
C ASP A 14 -9.95 -17.47 21.32
N PHE A 15 -10.44 -16.66 20.38
CA PHE A 15 -9.75 -16.44 19.11
C PHE A 15 -9.13 -15.06 18.98
N VAL A 16 -9.76 -14.02 19.53
CA VAL A 16 -9.39 -12.63 19.21
C VAL A 16 -9.24 -11.70 20.42
N ALA A 17 -9.54 -12.14 21.64
CA ALA A 17 -9.47 -11.26 22.82
C ALA A 17 -8.05 -10.68 23.02
N PRO A 18 -7.91 -9.42 23.47
CA PRO A 18 -6.60 -8.85 23.77
C PRO A 18 -5.81 -9.72 24.74
N VAL A 19 -4.57 -10.05 24.36
CA VAL A 19 -3.65 -10.82 25.21
C VAL A 19 -2.69 -9.85 25.88
N ALA A 20 -2.76 -9.76 27.22
CA ALA A 20 -1.86 -8.92 27.98
C ALA A 20 -0.39 -9.35 27.81
N ALA A 21 0.53 -8.38 27.83
CA ALA A 21 1.96 -8.64 27.65
C ALA A 21 2.48 -9.69 28.65
N GLY A 22 3.24 -10.67 28.17
CA GLY A 22 3.81 -11.75 28.97
C GLY A 22 2.81 -12.85 29.38
N ARG A 23 1.52 -12.74 29.02
CA ARG A 23 0.56 -13.84 29.20
C ARG A 23 0.63 -14.83 28.03
N PRO A 24 0.43 -16.14 28.27
CA PRO A 24 0.26 -17.09 27.19
C PRO A 24 -1.04 -16.81 26.43
N ILE A 25 -1.07 -17.18 25.15
CA ILE A 25 -2.31 -17.22 24.38
C ILE A 25 -3.28 -18.24 24.99
N PRO A 26 -4.61 -18.01 24.93
CA PRO A 26 -5.59 -18.87 25.60
C PRO A 26 -5.63 -20.29 25.03
N ASN A 27 -5.34 -20.46 23.74
CA ASN A 27 -5.25 -21.73 23.05
C ASN A 27 -4.42 -21.55 21.76
N GLN A 28 -4.13 -22.65 21.04
CA GLN A 28 -3.33 -22.61 19.81
C GLN A 28 -4.06 -21.98 18.61
N LEU A 29 -5.36 -21.80 18.69
CA LEU A 29 -6.19 -21.24 17.63
C LEU A 29 -6.26 -19.70 17.71
N HIS A 30 -5.93 -19.10 18.85
CA HIS A 30 -5.87 -17.65 18.99
C HIS A 30 -4.99 -16.99 17.91
N ILE A 31 -5.40 -15.83 17.38
CA ILE A 31 -4.66 -15.10 16.32
C ILE A 31 -3.33 -14.49 16.76
N GLY A 32 -2.96 -14.67 18.03
CA GLY A 32 -1.82 -14.01 18.67
C GLY A 32 -2.09 -12.55 19.10
N GLY A 33 -1.25 -12.03 19.98
CA GLY A 33 -1.43 -10.70 20.57
C GLY A 33 -1.32 -9.55 19.56
N ALA A 34 -0.40 -9.65 18.58
CA ALA A 34 -0.20 -8.60 17.58
C ALA A 34 -1.42 -8.43 16.65
N GLU A 35 -1.96 -9.54 16.13
CA GLU A 35 -3.14 -9.50 15.27
C GLU A 35 -4.43 -9.20 16.04
N SER A 36 -4.53 -9.65 17.31
CA SER A 36 -5.62 -9.24 18.20
C SER A 36 -5.62 -7.73 18.45
N ARG A 37 -4.47 -7.13 18.76
CA ARG A 37 -4.35 -5.67 18.89
C ARG A 37 -4.69 -4.95 17.59
N ARG A 38 -4.28 -5.48 16.42
CA ARG A 38 -4.62 -4.89 15.11
C ARG A 38 -6.13 -4.91 14.84
N LEU A 39 -6.79 -6.03 15.12
CA LEU A 39 -8.22 -6.23 14.86
C LEU A 39 -9.12 -5.53 15.89
N VAL A 40 -8.86 -5.75 17.17
CA VAL A 40 -9.73 -5.37 18.29
C VAL A 40 -9.25 -4.08 18.97
N GLY A 41 -7.95 -3.80 18.98
CA GLY A 41 -7.34 -2.72 19.76
C GLY A 41 -6.99 -3.15 21.18
N ASP A 42 -6.17 -2.33 21.88
CA ASP A 42 -5.90 -2.53 23.31
C ASP A 42 -7.15 -2.24 24.17
N GLU A 43 -8.02 -1.34 23.70
CA GLU A 43 -9.34 -1.05 24.28
C GLU A 43 -10.44 -1.46 23.27
N PRO A 44 -11.08 -2.63 23.45
CA PRO A 44 -12.02 -3.19 22.46
C PRO A 44 -13.13 -2.24 22.01
N ARG A 45 -13.65 -1.40 22.91
CA ARG A 45 -14.78 -0.49 22.61
C ARG A 45 -14.39 0.64 21.65
N THR A 46 -13.12 1.04 21.66
CA THR A 46 -12.61 2.18 20.90
C THR A 46 -11.62 1.78 19.82
N GLY A 47 -11.21 0.51 19.78
CA GLY A 47 -10.39 -0.06 18.73
C GLY A 47 -11.14 -0.29 17.41
N PRO A 48 -10.44 -0.79 16.37
CA PRO A 48 -10.95 -0.82 15.00
C PRO A 48 -12.28 -1.58 14.86
N LEU A 49 -12.37 -2.80 15.40
CA LEU A 49 -13.59 -3.58 15.39
C LEU A 49 -14.75 -2.89 16.12
N GLY A 50 -14.52 -2.37 17.32
CA GLY A 50 -15.56 -1.69 18.11
C GLY A 50 -16.11 -0.44 17.42
N ARG A 51 -15.24 0.36 16.81
CA ARG A 51 -15.64 1.54 16.02
C ARG A 51 -16.47 1.16 14.80
N PHE A 52 -16.06 0.12 14.08
CA PHE A 52 -16.83 -0.40 12.95
C PHE A 52 -18.22 -0.88 13.39
N LEU A 53 -18.28 -1.76 14.40
CA LEU A 53 -19.55 -2.34 14.86
C LEU A 53 -20.52 -1.25 15.30
N ARG A 54 -20.05 -0.25 16.06
CA ARG A 54 -20.89 0.88 16.49
C ARG A 54 -21.46 1.63 15.29
N ALA A 55 -20.61 2.05 14.36
CA ALA A 55 -21.05 2.77 13.17
C ALA A 55 -22.01 1.94 12.31
N PHE A 56 -21.75 0.65 12.17
CA PHE A 56 -22.63 -0.27 11.45
C PHE A 56 -23.99 -0.36 12.13
N TYR A 57 -24.08 -0.67 13.43
CA TYR A 57 -25.35 -0.83 14.12
C TYR A 57 -26.15 0.47 14.26
N GLU A 58 -25.48 1.63 14.37
CA GLU A 58 -26.14 2.95 14.38
C GLU A 58 -26.73 3.32 13.01
N GLY A 59 -26.07 2.93 11.92
CA GLY A 59 -26.50 3.26 10.56
C GLY A 59 -27.27 2.15 9.84
N ALA A 60 -27.29 0.92 10.36
CA ALA A 60 -27.99 -0.21 9.79
C ALA A 60 -29.52 -0.03 9.91
N GLY A 61 -30.21 -0.16 8.79
CA GLY A 61 -31.66 -0.01 8.69
C GLY A 61 -32.38 -1.31 8.38
N VAL A 62 -33.57 -1.19 7.80
CA VAL A 62 -34.42 -2.34 7.45
C VAL A 62 -33.88 -3.19 6.29
N GLU A 63 -32.93 -2.65 5.53
CA GLU A 63 -32.25 -3.33 4.42
C GLU A 63 -31.03 -4.13 4.87
N HIS A 64 -30.71 -4.10 6.17
CA HIS A 64 -29.56 -4.78 6.75
C HIS A 64 -30.00 -6.02 7.52
N ALA A 65 -29.15 -7.04 7.49
CA ALA A 65 -29.24 -8.17 8.39
C ALA A 65 -27.85 -8.65 8.79
N VAL A 66 -27.76 -9.26 9.97
CA VAL A 66 -26.50 -9.69 10.56
C VAL A 66 -26.51 -11.18 10.83
N VAL A 67 -25.41 -11.85 10.51
CA VAL A 67 -25.22 -13.29 10.67
C VAL A 67 -23.98 -13.51 11.51
N HIS A 68 -24.18 -13.83 12.79
CA HIS A 68 -23.11 -14.18 13.70
C HIS A 68 -22.84 -15.67 13.65
N ILE A 69 -21.68 -16.04 13.11
CA ILE A 69 -21.21 -17.42 13.05
C ILE A 69 -20.16 -17.59 14.16
N ARG A 70 -20.37 -18.58 15.02
CA ARG A 70 -19.47 -18.89 16.13
C ARG A 70 -19.16 -20.36 16.21
N ASP A 71 -17.97 -20.69 16.69
CA ASP A 71 -17.64 -22.05 17.10
C ASP A 71 -18.32 -22.33 18.43
N TRP A 72 -18.95 -23.50 18.57
CA TRP A 72 -19.78 -23.81 19.73
C TRP A 72 -19.70 -25.29 20.11
N HIS A 73 -18.68 -25.64 20.87
CA HIS A 73 -18.27 -27.03 21.07
C HIS A 73 -18.77 -27.64 22.36
N ASP A 74 -19.19 -28.91 22.29
CA ASP A 74 -19.48 -29.72 23.47
C ASP A 74 -18.26 -30.59 23.82
N ALA A 75 -17.74 -30.47 25.03
CA ALA A 75 -16.64 -31.31 25.49
C ALA A 75 -17.04 -32.79 25.62
N PHE A 76 -18.34 -33.07 25.74
CA PHE A 76 -18.87 -34.42 25.99
C PHE A 76 -19.50 -35.07 24.78
N ASP A 77 -19.57 -34.38 23.63
CA ASP A 77 -20.10 -34.94 22.39
C ASP A 77 -19.03 -35.82 21.71
N PRO A 78 -19.25 -37.15 21.60
CA PRO A 78 -18.29 -38.05 20.98
C PRO A 78 -17.99 -37.72 19.51
N ALA A 79 -18.92 -37.09 18.79
CA ALA A 79 -18.71 -36.68 17.40
C ALA A 79 -17.64 -35.57 17.28
N GLN A 80 -17.43 -34.79 18.35
CA GLN A 80 -16.48 -33.68 18.39
C GLN A 80 -15.14 -34.07 19.02
N ALA A 81 -15.04 -35.25 19.62
CA ALA A 81 -13.85 -35.69 20.36
C ALA A 81 -12.57 -35.64 19.50
N HIS A 82 -12.63 -36.11 18.25
CA HIS A 82 -11.48 -36.06 17.33
C HIS A 82 -11.07 -34.62 16.99
N HIS A 83 -12.05 -33.72 16.78
CA HIS A 83 -11.81 -32.31 16.48
C HIS A 83 -11.10 -31.62 17.67
N LEU A 84 -11.63 -31.78 18.88
CA LEU A 84 -11.06 -31.19 20.10
C LEU A 84 -9.70 -31.80 20.47
N ALA A 85 -9.47 -33.08 20.16
CA ALA A 85 -8.15 -33.68 20.33
C ALA A 85 -7.10 -33.12 19.36
N HIS A 86 -7.49 -32.78 18.13
CA HIS A 86 -6.58 -32.23 17.13
C HIS A 86 -6.28 -30.74 17.33
N PHE A 87 -7.31 -29.93 17.54
CA PHE A 87 -7.18 -28.47 17.65
C PHE A 87 -7.02 -27.95 19.09
N GLY A 88 -7.20 -28.83 20.08
CA GLY A 88 -7.25 -28.47 21.49
C GLY A 88 -8.64 -28.01 21.92
N THR A 89 -8.84 -27.88 23.24
CA THR A 89 -10.09 -27.36 23.80
C THR A 89 -10.23 -25.86 23.52
N HIS A 90 -11.35 -25.48 22.92
CA HIS A 90 -11.67 -24.08 22.59
C HIS A 90 -13.19 -23.95 22.40
N CYS A 91 -13.69 -22.71 22.53
CA CYS A 91 -15.07 -22.31 22.30
C CYS A 91 -16.10 -23.29 22.89
N LEU A 92 -15.82 -23.82 24.09
CA LEU A 92 -16.73 -24.71 24.78
C LEU A 92 -18.00 -23.95 25.17
N LYS A 93 -19.17 -24.58 24.97
CA LYS A 93 -20.48 -23.98 25.28
C LYS A 93 -20.46 -23.39 26.68
N ASP A 94 -21.04 -22.21 26.82
CA ASP A 94 -21.25 -21.52 28.11
C ASP A 94 -19.95 -21.15 28.87
N THR A 95 -18.82 -21.10 28.17
CA THR A 95 -17.55 -20.58 28.71
C THR A 95 -17.28 -19.15 28.28
N ALA A 96 -16.44 -18.43 29.05
CA ALA A 96 -16.00 -17.08 28.68
C ALA A 96 -15.25 -17.05 27.34
N GLY A 97 -14.53 -18.13 27.00
CA GLY A 97 -13.81 -18.27 25.73
C GLY A 97 -14.75 -18.31 24.52
N ALA A 98 -15.92 -18.95 24.66
CA ALA A 98 -16.91 -19.05 23.60
C ALA A 98 -17.81 -17.80 23.46
N ALA A 99 -17.81 -16.90 24.44
CA ALA A 99 -18.53 -15.63 24.33
C ALA A 99 -17.94 -14.76 23.22
N TYR A 100 -18.79 -13.92 22.62
CA TYR A 100 -18.33 -12.90 21.70
C TYR A 100 -17.43 -11.90 22.41
N VAL A 101 -16.56 -11.23 21.65
CA VAL A 101 -15.86 -10.07 22.19
C VAL A 101 -16.84 -8.97 22.59
N GLU A 102 -16.51 -8.27 23.68
CA GLU A 102 -17.37 -7.29 24.35
C GLU A 102 -18.12 -6.34 23.39
N PRO A 103 -17.49 -5.66 22.40
CA PRO A 103 -18.22 -4.75 21.52
C PRO A 103 -19.32 -5.42 20.70
N LEU A 104 -19.11 -6.68 20.29
CA LEU A 104 -20.09 -7.43 19.51
C LEU A 104 -21.24 -7.91 20.40
N ASP A 105 -20.92 -8.42 21.58
CA ASP A 105 -21.90 -8.90 22.55
C ASP A 105 -22.86 -7.77 22.96
N GLU A 106 -22.31 -6.59 23.27
CA GLU A 106 -23.09 -5.41 23.68
C GLU A 106 -23.97 -4.84 22.56
N LEU A 107 -23.42 -4.67 21.36
CA LEU A 107 -24.10 -3.96 20.27
C LEU A 107 -25.09 -4.85 19.49
N SER A 108 -24.88 -6.17 19.50
CA SER A 108 -25.81 -7.10 18.84
C SER A 108 -27.13 -7.24 19.58
N ALA A 109 -27.16 -6.91 20.89
CA ALA A 109 -28.34 -6.96 21.74
C ALA A 109 -29.37 -5.88 21.32
N GLY A 110 -30.31 -6.25 20.46
CA GLY A 110 -31.45 -5.38 20.08
C GLY A 110 -31.65 -5.21 18.58
N HIS A 111 -30.76 -5.72 17.73
CA HIS A 111 -30.95 -5.65 16.28
C HIS A 111 -31.90 -6.75 15.79
N SER A 112 -33.05 -6.33 15.23
CA SER A 112 -34.20 -7.21 14.96
C SER A 112 -33.98 -8.27 13.86
N ARG A 113 -32.95 -8.13 13.02
CA ARG A 113 -32.62 -9.06 11.92
C ARG A 113 -31.26 -9.72 12.11
N THR A 114 -31.09 -10.34 13.27
CA THR A 114 -29.85 -11.03 13.64
C THR A 114 -30.06 -12.53 13.65
N LEU A 115 -29.15 -13.24 12.99
CA LEU A 115 -29.05 -14.70 12.97
C LEU A 115 -27.82 -15.12 13.76
N THR A 116 -27.94 -16.12 14.63
CA THR A 116 -26.79 -16.78 15.25
C THR A 116 -26.70 -18.21 14.74
N VAL A 117 -25.53 -18.61 14.27
CA VAL A 117 -25.22 -19.95 13.75
C VAL A 117 -24.10 -20.54 14.59
N ASN A 118 -24.39 -21.69 15.18
CA ASN A 118 -23.43 -22.48 15.94
C ASN A 118 -22.78 -23.48 14.97
N SER A 119 -21.48 -23.35 14.76
CA SER A 119 -20.67 -24.22 13.93
C SER A 119 -19.80 -25.11 14.82
N THR A 120 -19.62 -26.37 14.45
CA THR A 120 -18.76 -27.34 15.18
C THR A 120 -17.64 -27.88 14.30
N VAL A 121 -17.54 -27.40 13.06
CA VAL A 121 -16.54 -27.78 12.07
C VAL A 121 -16.01 -26.54 11.36
N LEU A 122 -15.01 -26.69 10.49
CA LEU A 122 -14.42 -25.54 9.79
C LEU A 122 -15.34 -24.94 8.73
N ASN A 123 -16.21 -25.74 8.12
CA ASN A 123 -17.12 -25.31 7.07
C ASN A 123 -18.49 -24.95 7.66
N ASP A 124 -18.89 -23.69 7.56
CA ASP A 124 -20.11 -23.21 8.23
C ASP A 124 -21.42 -23.62 7.55
N PHE A 125 -21.37 -24.22 6.36
CA PHE A 125 -22.53 -24.84 5.71
C PHE A 125 -22.68 -26.33 6.05
N GLU A 126 -21.64 -26.96 6.61
CA GLU A 126 -21.64 -28.37 6.95
C GLU A 126 -22.19 -28.58 8.37
N GLY A 127 -23.23 -29.40 8.51
CA GLY A 127 -23.83 -29.69 9.82
C GLY A 127 -24.59 -28.53 10.46
N THR A 128 -24.87 -27.43 9.73
CA THR A 128 -25.65 -26.28 10.21
C THR A 128 -26.89 -26.01 9.33
N ASP A 129 -27.77 -25.13 9.80
CA ASP A 129 -28.93 -24.63 9.04
C ASP A 129 -28.69 -23.27 8.37
N LEU A 130 -27.41 -22.88 8.17
CA LEU A 130 -27.02 -21.59 7.60
C LEU A 130 -27.69 -21.32 6.25
N GLY A 131 -27.58 -22.23 5.28
CA GLY A 131 -28.14 -22.05 3.94
C GLY A 131 -29.66 -21.79 3.93
N PRO A 132 -30.49 -22.66 4.52
CA PRO A 132 -31.92 -22.43 4.67
C PRO A 132 -32.27 -21.12 5.39
N ARG A 133 -31.55 -20.78 6.48
CA ARG A 133 -31.77 -19.54 7.23
C ARG A 133 -31.42 -18.29 6.43
N LEU A 134 -30.33 -18.31 5.66
CA LEU A 134 -29.97 -17.21 4.77
C LEU A 134 -31.03 -16.99 3.68
N ARG A 135 -31.59 -18.06 3.10
CA ARG A 135 -32.74 -17.94 2.17
C ARG A 135 -33.95 -17.29 2.83
N GLY A 136 -34.27 -17.70 4.06
CA GLY A 136 -35.35 -17.08 4.83
C GLY A 136 -35.09 -15.59 5.11
N LEU A 137 -33.84 -15.23 5.38
CA LEU A 137 -33.42 -13.85 5.67
C LEU A 137 -33.52 -12.94 4.44
N LEU A 138 -33.08 -13.42 3.27
CA LEU A 138 -33.19 -12.68 2.01
C LEU A 138 -34.64 -12.61 1.50
N GLY A 139 -35.46 -13.60 1.82
CA GLY A 139 -36.85 -13.67 1.38
C GLY A 139 -36.92 -13.71 -0.15
N SER A 140 -37.44 -12.65 -0.76
CA SER A 140 -37.54 -12.52 -2.22
C SER A 140 -36.30 -11.90 -2.88
N THR A 141 -35.34 -11.38 -2.11
CA THR A 141 -34.10 -10.83 -2.66
C THR A 141 -33.26 -11.96 -3.26
N ALA A 142 -32.89 -11.86 -4.53
CA ALA A 142 -31.99 -12.83 -5.14
C ALA A 142 -30.59 -12.71 -4.51
N PRO A 143 -29.89 -13.82 -4.19
CA PRO A 143 -28.56 -13.78 -3.59
C PRO A 143 -27.57 -12.85 -4.33
N ARG A 144 -27.52 -12.91 -5.66
CA ARG A 144 -26.67 -12.05 -6.50
C ARG A 144 -26.96 -10.54 -6.40
N GLU A 145 -28.11 -10.14 -5.87
CA GLU A 145 -28.48 -8.73 -5.70
C GLU A 145 -28.14 -8.19 -4.31
N ALA A 146 -27.79 -9.09 -3.38
CA ALA A 146 -27.33 -8.73 -2.05
C ALA A 146 -25.82 -8.50 -2.03
N VAL A 147 -25.38 -7.67 -1.09
CA VAL A 147 -23.97 -7.44 -0.77
C VAL A 147 -23.66 -8.09 0.56
N ALA A 148 -22.63 -8.93 0.60
CA ALA A 148 -22.19 -9.64 1.81
C ALA A 148 -20.85 -9.10 2.30
N GLY A 149 -20.85 -8.45 3.47
CA GLY A 149 -19.63 -8.10 4.19
C GLY A 149 -19.19 -9.24 5.10
N ILE A 150 -17.92 -9.60 5.08
CA ILE A 150 -17.36 -10.59 6.01
C ILE A 150 -16.29 -9.93 6.88
N ILE A 151 -16.40 -10.13 8.19
CA ILE A 151 -15.39 -9.75 9.20
C ILE A 151 -15.08 -10.95 10.10
N GLY A 152 -13.90 -10.95 10.72
CA GLY A 152 -13.51 -11.96 11.72
C GLY A 152 -12.34 -12.86 11.32
N VAL A 153 -12.32 -14.09 11.83
CA VAL A 153 -11.13 -14.95 11.81
C VAL A 153 -11.46 -16.41 11.51
N TRP A 154 -10.54 -17.22 10.99
CA TRP A 154 -9.25 -16.83 10.38
C TRP A 154 -9.41 -16.52 8.90
N THR A 155 -8.71 -15.50 8.42
CA THR A 155 -8.76 -15.07 7.01
C THR A 155 -8.45 -16.21 6.03
N ASP A 156 -7.45 -17.03 6.33
CA ASP A 156 -6.95 -18.15 5.52
C ASP A 156 -7.72 -19.47 5.74
N VAL A 157 -8.71 -19.49 6.63
CA VAL A 157 -9.48 -20.71 6.96
C VAL A 157 -10.98 -20.40 6.90
N LYS A 158 -11.62 -20.08 8.04
CA LYS A 158 -13.08 -20.01 8.13
C LYS A 158 -13.67 -18.85 7.32
N VAL A 159 -13.00 -17.69 7.29
CA VAL A 159 -13.42 -16.56 6.44
C VAL A 159 -13.33 -16.94 4.96
N GLN A 160 -12.24 -17.62 4.56
CA GLN A 160 -12.05 -18.05 3.19
C GLN A 160 -13.07 -19.12 2.76
N TYR A 161 -13.35 -20.10 3.62
CA TYR A 161 -14.36 -21.12 3.36
C TYR A 161 -15.76 -20.54 3.30
N LEU A 162 -16.09 -19.60 4.20
CA LEU A 162 -17.35 -18.89 4.16
C LEU A 162 -17.51 -18.13 2.84
N ALA A 163 -16.51 -17.34 2.43
CA ALA A 163 -16.56 -16.60 1.17
C ALA A 163 -16.74 -17.54 -0.04
N TYR A 164 -16.00 -18.65 -0.06
CA TYR A 164 -16.11 -19.67 -1.10
C TYR A 164 -17.51 -20.27 -1.18
N ASP A 165 -18.12 -20.67 -0.06
CA ASP A 165 -19.43 -21.31 -0.08
C ASP A 165 -20.58 -20.31 -0.31
N LEU A 166 -20.45 -19.08 0.21
CA LEU A 166 -21.41 -18.02 -0.11
C LEU A 166 -21.45 -17.76 -1.62
N LEU A 167 -20.29 -17.72 -2.28
CA LEU A 167 -20.20 -17.56 -3.72
C LEU A 167 -20.71 -18.80 -4.47
N THR A 168 -20.09 -19.95 -4.23
CA THR A 168 -20.25 -21.14 -5.08
C THR A 168 -21.48 -21.98 -4.77
N ARG A 169 -21.93 -22.04 -3.50
CA ARG A 169 -23.11 -22.83 -3.08
C ARG A 169 -24.35 -21.98 -2.93
N PHE A 170 -24.20 -20.75 -2.43
CA PHE A 170 -25.34 -19.87 -2.12
C PHE A 170 -25.64 -18.83 -3.22
N GLY A 171 -24.68 -18.49 -4.07
CA GLY A 171 -24.86 -17.55 -5.19
C GLY A 171 -24.76 -16.07 -4.81
N LEU A 172 -24.09 -15.73 -3.71
CA LEU A 172 -23.74 -14.35 -3.37
C LEU A 172 -22.51 -13.92 -4.16
N GLU A 173 -22.71 -13.14 -5.21
CA GLU A 173 -21.63 -12.68 -6.10
C GLU A 173 -20.93 -11.41 -5.58
N ASN A 174 -21.63 -10.58 -4.78
CA ASN A 174 -21.07 -9.32 -4.27
C ASN A 174 -20.55 -9.48 -2.84
N ILE A 175 -19.39 -10.12 -2.69
CA ILE A 175 -18.73 -10.30 -1.39
C ILE A 175 -17.66 -9.22 -1.21
N VAL A 176 -17.68 -8.57 -0.04
CA VAL A 176 -16.71 -7.56 0.35
C VAL A 176 -16.08 -7.90 1.71
N LEU A 177 -14.77 -7.71 1.84
CA LEU A 177 -14.01 -7.88 3.07
C LEU A 177 -13.22 -6.61 3.37
N CYS A 178 -13.01 -6.31 4.65
CA CYS A 178 -12.07 -5.28 5.06
C CYS A 178 -10.81 -5.91 5.67
N SER A 179 -9.62 -5.58 5.15
CA SER A 179 -8.35 -6.09 5.66
C SER A 179 -8.12 -5.70 7.13
N ALA A 180 -8.63 -4.54 7.55
CA ALA A 180 -8.61 -4.08 8.95
C ALA A 180 -9.48 -4.91 9.90
N LEU A 181 -10.52 -5.58 9.39
CA LEU A 181 -11.55 -6.25 10.18
C LEU A 181 -11.53 -7.78 10.03
N CYS A 182 -10.49 -8.32 9.40
CA CYS A 182 -10.19 -9.73 9.33
C CYS A 182 -8.79 -9.99 9.86
N ALA A 183 -8.52 -11.16 10.42
CA ALA A 183 -7.18 -11.53 10.86
C ALA A 183 -6.91 -13.04 10.74
N SER A 184 -5.64 -13.42 10.80
CA SER A 184 -5.17 -14.80 10.90
C SER A 184 -4.09 -14.91 11.99
N ARG A 185 -3.56 -16.11 12.23
CA ARG A 185 -2.45 -16.37 13.17
C ARG A 185 -1.16 -15.62 12.84
N SER A 186 -1.01 -15.18 11.59
CA SER A 186 0.05 -14.27 11.21
C SER A 186 -0.41 -13.32 10.12
N ARG A 187 0.18 -12.14 10.10
CA ARG A 187 -0.09 -11.10 9.12
C ARG A 187 0.22 -11.53 7.68
N VAL A 188 1.28 -12.33 7.51
CA VAL A 188 1.65 -12.90 6.19
C VAL A 188 0.53 -13.80 5.65
N ARG A 189 0.02 -14.72 6.47
CA ARG A 189 -1.09 -15.61 6.07
C ARG A 189 -2.37 -14.83 5.79
N HIS A 190 -2.66 -13.84 6.64
CA HIS A 190 -3.81 -12.96 6.46
C HIS A 190 -3.81 -12.30 5.07
N PHE A 191 -2.72 -11.64 4.69
CA PHE A 191 -2.64 -10.96 3.39
C PHE A 191 -2.58 -11.92 2.21
N GLN A 192 -1.86 -13.04 2.32
CA GLN A 192 -1.88 -14.08 1.28
C GLN A 192 -3.30 -14.60 1.02
N ALA A 193 -4.10 -14.81 2.06
CA ALA A 193 -5.49 -15.23 1.91
C ALA A 193 -6.36 -14.15 1.27
N LEU A 194 -6.19 -12.88 1.62
CA LEU A 194 -6.89 -11.77 0.95
C LEU A 194 -6.58 -11.72 -0.54
N ASP A 195 -5.30 -11.91 -0.90
CA ASP A 195 -4.88 -11.91 -2.31
C ASP A 195 -5.53 -13.08 -3.07
N LEU A 196 -5.54 -14.29 -2.49
CA LEU A 196 -6.21 -15.46 -3.07
C LEU A 196 -7.72 -15.27 -3.20
N LEU A 197 -8.38 -14.67 -2.19
CA LEU A 197 -9.81 -14.36 -2.23
C LEU A 197 -10.14 -13.40 -3.36
N SER A 198 -9.34 -12.35 -3.54
CA SER A 198 -9.54 -11.38 -4.60
C SER A 198 -9.30 -11.98 -5.98
N GLN A 199 -8.21 -12.73 -6.16
CA GLN A 199 -7.81 -13.29 -7.45
C GLN A 199 -8.71 -14.45 -7.90
N ASN A 200 -9.05 -15.37 -6.99
CA ASN A 200 -9.72 -16.61 -7.38
C ASN A 200 -11.24 -16.55 -7.23
N LEU A 201 -11.76 -15.74 -6.30
CA LEU A 201 -13.20 -15.66 -6.00
C LEU A 201 -13.81 -14.29 -6.36
N ALA A 202 -13.04 -13.38 -6.96
CA ALA A 202 -13.47 -12.02 -7.28
C ALA A 202 -14.03 -11.25 -6.05
N VAL A 203 -13.59 -11.62 -4.85
CA VAL A 203 -13.99 -10.95 -3.61
C VAL A 203 -13.39 -9.55 -3.58
N ARG A 204 -14.21 -8.53 -3.30
CA ARG A 204 -13.73 -7.16 -3.16
C ARG A 204 -13.06 -6.99 -1.80
N VAL A 205 -11.75 -6.77 -1.77
CA VAL A 205 -11.02 -6.43 -0.54
C VAL A 205 -10.84 -4.91 -0.47
N VAL A 206 -11.21 -4.31 0.65
CA VAL A 206 -11.01 -2.89 0.96
C VAL A 206 -10.13 -2.74 2.20
N ASP A 207 -9.36 -1.66 2.31
CA ASP A 207 -8.41 -1.48 3.41
C ASP A 207 -8.91 -0.60 4.55
N GLY A 208 -9.94 0.22 4.26
CA GLY A 208 -10.50 1.19 5.18
C GLY A 208 -11.88 0.78 5.70
N ILE A 209 -12.09 0.95 6.99
CA ILE A 209 -13.40 0.84 7.64
C ILE A 209 -14.46 1.76 6.99
N PRO A 210 -14.19 3.05 6.67
CA PRO A 210 -15.17 3.89 6.00
C PRO A 210 -15.61 3.36 4.64
N GLU A 211 -14.67 2.83 3.84
CA GLU A 211 -15.00 2.24 2.53
C GLU A 211 -15.87 0.99 2.69
N PHE A 212 -15.56 0.17 3.70
CA PHE A 212 -16.33 -1.04 4.01
C PHE A 212 -17.76 -0.72 4.45
N LEU A 213 -17.97 0.28 5.29
CA LEU A 213 -19.31 0.75 5.67
C LEU A 213 -20.12 1.23 4.45
N ARG A 214 -19.49 2.01 3.56
CA ARG A 214 -20.12 2.43 2.30
C ARG A 214 -20.50 1.24 1.42
N ALA A 215 -19.63 0.23 1.31
CA ALA A 215 -19.93 -0.99 0.57
C ALA A 215 -21.15 -1.74 1.14
N LEU A 216 -21.36 -1.64 2.45
CA LEU A 216 -22.53 -2.19 3.15
C LEU A 216 -23.75 -1.25 3.17
N GLY A 217 -23.76 -0.18 2.36
CA GLY A 217 -24.87 0.75 2.30
C GLY A 217 -25.10 1.53 3.60
N VAL A 218 -24.12 1.55 4.51
CA VAL A 218 -24.18 2.33 5.74
C VAL A 218 -23.58 3.71 5.48
N GLY A 219 -24.44 4.71 5.43
CA GLY A 219 -24.04 6.11 5.27
C GLY A 219 -23.62 6.69 6.62
N ALA A 220 -22.36 6.52 7.02
CA ALA A 220 -21.82 7.26 8.15
C ALA A 220 -20.29 7.38 8.06
N GLU A 221 -19.79 8.58 8.34
CA GLU A 221 -18.38 8.79 8.66
C GLU A 221 -18.04 7.97 9.91
N PRO A 222 -17.07 7.05 9.86
CA PRO A 222 -16.67 6.32 11.05
C PRO A 222 -16.23 7.30 12.13
N ALA A 223 -16.60 6.97 13.36
CA ALA A 223 -16.47 7.78 14.56
C ALA A 223 -15.19 8.63 14.60
N ARG A 224 -15.41 9.94 14.75
CA ARG A 224 -14.39 10.99 14.99
C ARG A 224 -13.31 10.47 15.94
N ALA A 225 -12.03 10.61 15.55
CA ALA A 225 -10.97 10.73 16.56
C ALA A 225 -11.48 11.68 17.65
N PRO A 226 -11.45 11.32 18.95
CA PRO A 226 -12.08 12.13 19.97
C PRO A 226 -11.60 13.56 19.82
N THR A 227 -12.52 14.48 19.51
CA THR A 227 -12.29 15.93 19.43
C THR A 227 -12.12 16.49 20.84
N ALA A 228 -11.41 15.76 21.71
CA ALA A 228 -10.82 16.40 22.85
C ALA A 228 -9.96 17.53 22.26
N LYS A 229 -10.15 18.76 22.75
CA LYS A 229 -9.16 19.81 22.54
C LYS A 229 -7.91 19.36 23.29
N TYR A 230 -7.11 18.50 22.68
CA TYR A 230 -5.81 18.15 23.21
C TYR A 230 -5.04 19.47 23.30
N GLY A 231 -4.50 19.78 24.48
CA GLY A 231 -3.75 21.02 24.74
C GLY A 231 -2.43 21.12 23.98
N VAL A 232 -2.23 20.31 22.95
CA VAL A 232 -1.03 20.19 22.13
C VAL A 232 -0.89 21.46 21.29
N ARG A 233 0.16 22.23 21.57
CA ARG A 233 0.53 23.38 20.74
C ARG A 233 1.25 22.89 19.48
N LEU A 234 0.74 23.29 18.32
CA LEU A 234 1.39 23.03 17.03
C LEU A 234 2.26 24.24 16.67
N GLU A 235 3.52 23.97 16.35
CA GLU A 235 4.54 24.97 16.02
C GLU A 235 5.21 24.62 14.67
N GLY A 236 5.89 25.57 14.02
CA GLY A 236 6.56 25.33 12.74
C GLY A 236 5.65 25.53 11.53
N ASP A 237 5.72 24.63 10.56
CA ASP A 237 4.97 24.75 9.31
C ASP A 237 3.45 24.61 9.52
N ALA A 238 2.67 25.39 8.77
CA ALA A 238 1.24 25.50 8.97
C ALA A 238 0.48 24.20 8.64
N VAL A 239 -0.38 23.79 9.58
CA VAL A 239 -1.38 22.73 9.39
C VAL A 239 -2.72 23.20 9.95
N GLU A 240 -3.80 22.96 9.21
CA GLU A 240 -5.13 23.49 9.50
C GLU A 240 -6.22 22.43 9.25
N GLY A 241 -7.41 22.67 9.80
CA GLY A 241 -8.59 21.83 9.63
C GLY A 241 -8.41 20.42 10.20
N GLU A 242 -9.01 19.43 9.52
CA GLU A 242 -8.99 18.01 9.92
C GLU A 242 -7.58 17.47 10.13
N ASP A 243 -6.60 17.90 9.34
CA ASP A 243 -5.21 17.47 9.49
C ASP A 243 -4.59 17.96 10.81
N ALA A 244 -4.91 19.18 11.25
CA ALA A 244 -4.40 19.70 12.52
C ALA A 244 -4.98 18.92 13.70
N ASP A 245 -6.25 18.53 13.60
CA ASP A 245 -6.93 17.75 14.64
C ASP A 245 -6.40 16.31 14.69
N LEU A 246 -6.12 15.71 13.54
CA LEU A 246 -5.44 14.40 13.45
C LEU A 246 -4.04 14.46 14.08
N VAL A 247 -3.24 15.48 13.77
CA VAL A 247 -1.91 15.66 14.39
C VAL A 247 -2.03 15.82 15.91
N ARG A 248 -2.96 16.64 16.40
CA ARG A 248 -3.18 16.79 17.85
C ARG A 248 -3.57 15.47 18.51
N HIS A 249 -4.37 14.65 17.84
CA HIS A 249 -4.75 13.34 18.36
C HIS A 249 -3.57 12.35 18.43
N MET A 250 -2.71 12.32 17.41
CA MET A 250 -1.50 11.47 17.37
C MET A 250 -0.42 11.83 18.39
N PHE A 251 -0.49 13.04 18.93
CA PHE A 251 0.41 13.56 19.96
C PHE A 251 -0.37 14.04 21.19
N ARG A 252 -1.51 13.40 21.48
CA ARG A 252 -2.38 13.72 22.63
C ARG A 252 -1.69 13.72 23.99
N ASP A 253 -0.62 12.94 24.11
CA ASP A 253 0.21 12.84 25.32
C ASP A 253 1.33 13.89 25.35
N CYS A 254 1.39 14.78 24.36
CA CYS A 254 2.40 15.83 24.25
C CYS A 254 1.86 17.21 24.65
N ARG A 255 2.75 18.05 25.15
CA ARG A 255 2.47 19.48 25.37
C ARG A 255 2.59 20.29 24.08
N SER A 256 3.55 19.94 23.22
CA SER A 256 3.78 20.63 21.95
C SER A 256 4.43 19.74 20.91
N VAL A 257 4.16 20.06 19.64
CA VAL A 257 4.73 19.41 18.47
C VAL A 257 5.16 20.49 17.46
N THR A 258 6.42 20.46 17.05
CA THR A 258 6.95 21.26 15.96
C THR A 258 6.90 20.45 14.68
N LEU A 259 6.31 21.01 13.62
CA LEU A 259 6.17 20.40 12.31
C LEU A 259 7.13 21.04 11.32
N LYS A 260 7.79 20.20 10.52
CA LYS A 260 8.58 20.61 9.37
C LYS A 260 8.19 19.77 8.16
N SER A 261 7.68 20.41 7.12
CA SER A 261 7.27 19.78 5.87
C SER A 261 8.46 19.10 5.21
N LEU A 262 8.29 17.84 4.84
CA LEU A 262 9.26 17.05 4.07
C LEU A 262 8.84 17.01 2.59
N SER A 263 7.55 16.80 2.36
CA SER A 263 6.94 16.75 1.03
C SER A 263 5.42 16.93 1.15
N GLY A 264 4.76 17.26 0.03
CA GLY A 264 3.32 17.51 -0.01
C GLY A 264 2.97 18.88 -0.60
N GLY A 265 1.83 18.96 -1.29
CA GLY A 265 1.33 20.18 -1.95
C GLY A 265 0.66 19.95 -3.30
N PHE A 266 0.99 18.88 -4.03
CA PHE A 266 0.46 18.62 -5.38
C PHE A 266 -0.69 17.60 -5.43
N SER A 267 -0.79 16.69 -4.46
CA SER A 267 -1.73 15.54 -4.46
C SER A 267 -2.75 15.55 -3.31
N GLY A 268 -2.79 16.62 -2.51
CA GLY A 268 -3.60 16.73 -1.28
C GLY A 268 -2.98 16.07 -0.04
N ALA A 269 -1.89 15.32 -0.22
CA ALA A 269 -1.08 14.74 0.86
C ALA A 269 -0.20 15.79 1.54
N ARG A 270 0.02 15.66 2.86
CA ARG A 270 1.03 16.41 3.61
C ARG A 270 1.89 15.45 4.43
N VAL A 271 3.21 15.61 4.36
CA VAL A 271 4.18 14.81 5.10
C VAL A 271 5.05 15.72 5.94
N PHE A 272 5.06 15.48 7.25
CA PHE A 272 5.79 16.27 8.23
C PHE A 272 6.82 15.42 8.96
N ARG A 273 8.02 15.95 9.13
CA ARG A 273 8.90 15.58 10.24
C ARG A 273 8.41 16.31 11.49
N THR A 274 8.40 15.61 12.61
CA THR A 274 7.93 16.14 13.89
C THR A 274 9.07 16.19 14.90
N GLY A 275 9.04 17.18 15.78
CA GLY A 275 9.71 17.14 17.08
C GLY A 275 8.66 17.40 18.15
N SER A 276 8.62 16.60 19.21
CA SER A 276 7.59 16.68 20.25
C SER A 276 8.19 16.77 21.65
N VAL A 277 7.43 17.39 22.55
CA VAL A 277 7.73 17.49 23.98
C VAL A 277 6.52 16.98 24.75
N ASP A 278 6.74 16.01 25.64
CA ASP A 278 5.67 15.39 26.43
C ASP A 278 5.12 16.33 27.53
N GLN A 279 4.13 15.87 28.30
CA GLN A 279 3.55 16.66 29.39
C GLN A 279 4.57 16.98 30.50
N GLU A 280 5.56 16.12 30.71
CA GLU A 280 6.61 16.30 31.71
C GLU A 280 7.77 17.20 31.23
N GLY A 281 7.76 17.63 29.96
CA GLY A 281 8.79 18.48 29.38
C GLY A 281 9.99 17.73 28.79
N ARG A 282 9.90 16.40 28.64
CA ARG A 282 10.93 15.59 27.98
C ARG A 282 10.76 15.66 26.47
N THR A 283 11.88 15.78 25.75
CA THR A 283 11.89 15.74 24.29
C THR A 283 11.77 14.31 23.80
N GLU A 284 10.78 14.03 22.95
CA GLU A 284 10.64 12.74 22.29
C GLU A 284 11.52 12.65 21.05
N VAL A 285 11.74 11.42 20.58
CA VAL A 285 12.38 11.15 19.30
C VAL A 285 11.54 11.70 18.13
N PRO A 286 12.16 12.07 17.00
CA PRO A 286 11.41 12.52 15.82
C PRO A 286 10.51 11.42 15.23
N PHE A 287 9.32 11.80 14.76
CA PHE A 287 8.44 10.96 13.96
C PHE A 287 8.17 11.58 12.58
N VAL A 288 7.73 10.75 11.63
CA VAL A 288 7.17 11.23 10.36
C VAL A 288 5.66 11.04 10.40
N VAL A 289 4.89 12.11 10.15
CA VAL A 289 3.44 12.06 10.06
C VAL A 289 3.00 12.38 8.65
N LYS A 290 2.14 11.52 8.09
CA LYS A 290 1.51 11.75 6.79
C LYS A 290 0.00 11.87 6.97
N THR A 291 -0.60 12.87 6.32
CA THR A 291 -2.05 13.07 6.23
C THR A 291 -2.50 13.08 4.77
N ASP A 292 -3.62 12.43 4.47
CA ASP A 292 -4.23 12.38 3.13
C ASP A 292 -5.71 11.96 3.24
N THR A 293 -6.35 11.60 2.13
CA THR A 293 -7.68 10.99 2.14
C THR A 293 -7.67 9.64 2.86
N LEU A 294 -8.81 9.28 3.47
CA LEU A 294 -9.01 8.00 4.17
C LEU A 294 -8.56 6.80 3.34
N GLU A 295 -8.93 6.76 2.07
CA GLU A 295 -8.65 5.62 1.17
C GLU A 295 -7.15 5.45 0.92
N LYS A 296 -6.41 6.55 0.78
CA LYS A 296 -4.96 6.48 0.56
C LYS A 296 -4.22 6.09 1.84
N ILE A 297 -4.60 6.64 2.98
CA ILE A 297 -3.99 6.29 4.27
C ILE A 297 -4.26 4.84 4.62
N ALA A 298 -5.48 4.33 4.37
CA ALA A 298 -5.80 2.93 4.59
C ALA A 298 -4.97 1.99 3.71
N LYS A 299 -4.80 2.32 2.42
CA LYS A 299 -3.95 1.55 1.50
C LYS A 299 -2.48 1.58 1.90
N GLU A 300 -1.98 2.74 2.30
CA GLU A 300 -0.60 2.89 2.76
C GLU A 300 -0.36 2.09 4.05
N ARG A 301 -1.30 2.12 5.00
CA ARG A 301 -1.27 1.30 6.20
C ARG A 301 -1.16 -0.19 5.86
N ALA A 302 -2.02 -0.68 4.97
CA ALA A 302 -2.02 -2.07 4.52
C ALA A 302 -0.70 -2.44 3.81
N ALA A 303 -0.13 -1.53 3.02
CA ALA A 303 1.15 -1.76 2.35
C ALA A 303 2.32 -1.83 3.36
N VAL A 304 2.40 -0.91 4.32
CA VAL A 304 3.41 -0.92 5.38
C VAL A 304 3.32 -2.19 6.21
N GLU A 305 2.11 -2.58 6.62
CA GLU A 305 1.85 -3.82 7.37
C GLU A 305 2.43 -5.06 6.67
N ARG A 306 2.50 -5.07 5.33
CA ARG A 306 3.06 -6.16 4.53
C ARG A 306 4.59 -6.15 4.42
N VAL A 307 5.24 -4.99 4.47
CA VAL A 307 6.69 -4.85 4.24
C VAL A 307 7.51 -4.57 5.51
N GLU A 308 6.87 -4.24 6.63
CA GLU A 308 7.52 -3.91 7.91
C GLU A 308 8.57 -4.95 8.33
N ASN A 309 8.22 -6.25 8.26
CA ASN A 309 9.11 -7.35 8.66
C ASN A 309 10.25 -7.62 7.65
N VAL A 310 10.20 -7.01 6.47
CA VAL A 310 11.18 -7.23 5.39
C VAL A 310 12.29 -6.18 5.44
N LEU A 311 11.95 -4.93 5.81
CA LEU A 311 12.85 -3.79 5.75
C LEU A 311 13.79 -3.65 6.98
N GLY A 312 13.69 -4.52 7.98
CA GLY A 312 14.60 -4.56 9.14
C GLY A 312 14.61 -3.24 9.92
N THR A 313 15.80 -2.70 10.22
CA THR A 313 15.96 -1.43 10.95
C THR A 313 15.59 -0.18 10.13
N SER A 314 15.50 -0.33 8.81
CA SER A 314 15.06 0.71 7.88
C SER A 314 13.54 0.70 7.69
N ALA A 315 12.84 -0.27 8.29
CA ALA A 315 11.39 -0.34 8.28
C ALA A 315 10.76 0.81 9.07
N PRO A 316 9.67 1.41 8.55
CA PRO A 316 8.81 2.25 9.37
C PRO A 316 8.10 1.37 10.41
N ALA A 317 8.32 1.66 11.69
CA ALA A 317 7.43 1.16 12.73
C ALA A 317 6.20 2.06 12.79
N MET A 318 5.01 1.49 12.59
CA MET A 318 3.77 2.25 12.67
C MET A 318 3.42 2.51 14.13
N SER A 319 3.57 3.76 14.56
CA SER A 319 3.36 4.17 15.95
C SER A 319 1.89 4.46 16.25
N ASP A 320 1.18 5.09 15.31
CA ASP A 320 -0.24 5.43 15.47
C ASP A 320 -0.89 5.67 14.10
N PHE A 321 -2.21 5.53 14.02
CA PHE A 321 -3.01 5.90 12.85
C PHE A 321 -4.41 6.35 13.29
N ALA A 322 -4.98 7.30 12.56
CA ALA A 322 -6.30 7.84 12.89
C ALA A 322 -7.06 8.29 11.66
N ASP A 323 -8.38 8.16 11.73
CA ASP A 323 -9.32 8.64 10.73
C ASP A 323 -10.18 9.75 11.34
N LEU A 324 -10.42 10.81 10.58
CA LEU A 324 -11.29 11.92 10.96
C LEU A 324 -12.04 12.45 9.74
N ALA A 325 -13.37 12.27 9.73
CA ALA A 325 -14.26 12.74 8.68
C ALA A 325 -13.81 12.34 7.28
N THR A 326 -13.13 13.22 6.54
CA THR A 326 -12.68 12.96 5.16
C THR A 326 -11.19 12.63 5.04
N ARG A 327 -10.44 12.76 6.15
CA ARG A 327 -8.98 12.65 6.19
C ARG A 327 -8.52 11.51 7.10
N GLY A 328 -7.39 10.94 6.76
CA GLY A 328 -6.66 10.00 7.60
C GLY A 328 -5.26 10.52 7.91
N ALA A 329 -4.64 9.94 8.93
CA ALA A 329 -3.25 10.18 9.25
C ALA A 329 -2.55 8.89 9.67
N ILE A 330 -1.25 8.80 9.38
CA ILE A 330 -0.34 7.74 9.85
C ILE A 330 0.93 8.35 10.46
N LYS A 331 1.38 7.84 11.62
CA LYS A 331 2.57 8.24 12.36
C LYS A 331 3.62 7.14 12.33
N TYR A 332 4.77 7.42 11.72
CA TYR A 332 5.90 6.52 11.59
C TYR A 332 7.00 6.84 12.59
N PHE A 333 7.59 5.80 13.16
CA PHE A 333 8.84 5.83 13.89
C PHE A 333 9.92 5.12 13.07
N TYR A 334 11.08 5.76 12.93
CA TYR A 334 12.25 5.18 12.28
C TYR A 334 13.37 5.03 13.31
N ALA A 335 13.75 3.78 13.59
CA ALA A 335 14.62 3.44 14.70
C ALA A 335 15.98 4.14 14.66
N SER A 336 16.57 4.35 13.48
CA SER A 336 17.88 4.99 13.32
C SER A 336 17.84 6.51 13.13
N MET A 337 16.65 7.14 13.17
CA MET A 337 16.49 8.59 12.93
C MET A 337 16.80 9.43 14.18
N HIS A 338 17.96 9.18 14.81
CA HIS A 338 18.35 9.81 16.06
C HIS A 338 19.23 11.05 15.82
N HIS A 339 18.68 12.23 16.12
CA HIS A 339 19.37 13.53 16.22
C HIS A 339 19.99 14.15 14.94
N SER A 340 20.24 13.38 13.89
CA SER A 340 20.79 13.90 12.63
C SER A 340 19.75 14.72 11.85
N ALA A 341 20.24 15.71 11.09
CA ALA A 341 19.40 16.38 10.11
C ALA A 341 19.09 15.38 9.00
N VAL A 342 17.81 15.16 8.73
CA VAL A 342 17.34 14.32 7.63
C VAL A 342 16.82 15.24 6.52
N GLU A 343 17.16 14.90 5.29
CA GLU A 343 16.69 15.55 4.07
C GLU A 343 16.28 14.47 3.06
N THR A 344 15.68 14.87 1.94
CA THR A 344 15.40 13.93 0.85
C THR A 344 16.69 13.57 0.11
N LEU A 345 16.75 12.37 -0.46
CA LEU A 345 17.86 11.96 -1.32
C LEU A 345 18.03 12.93 -2.49
N GLN A 346 16.93 13.46 -3.02
CA GLN A 346 16.95 14.52 -4.04
C GLN A 346 17.79 15.74 -3.61
N SER A 347 17.57 16.26 -2.40
CA SER A 347 18.34 17.40 -1.88
C SER A 347 19.80 17.05 -1.64
N ARG A 348 20.07 15.84 -1.10
CA ARG A 348 21.44 15.36 -0.88
C ARG A 348 22.20 15.22 -2.20
N VAL A 349 21.59 14.64 -3.22
CA VAL A 349 22.20 14.47 -4.55
C VAL A 349 22.45 15.82 -5.22
N LYS A 350 21.52 16.79 -5.12
CA LYS A 350 21.72 18.17 -5.63
C LYS A 350 22.95 18.86 -5.02
N ARG A 351 23.27 18.55 -3.77
CA ARG A 351 24.44 19.09 -3.05
C ARG A 351 25.73 18.32 -3.28
N SER A 352 25.65 17.10 -3.77
CA SER A 352 26.81 16.24 -3.97
C SER A 352 27.69 16.81 -5.08
N THR A 353 29.00 16.82 -4.85
CA THR A 353 29.98 17.46 -5.72
C THR A 353 30.77 16.48 -6.57
N THR A 354 30.78 15.19 -6.18
CA THR A 354 31.54 14.15 -6.88
C THR A 354 30.66 12.99 -7.32
N PRO A 355 31.05 12.23 -8.36
CA PRO A 355 30.35 11.00 -8.75
C PRO A 355 30.42 9.91 -7.67
N VAL A 356 31.52 9.83 -6.93
CA VAL A 356 31.73 8.84 -5.87
C VAL A 356 30.71 9.00 -4.74
N GLU A 357 30.43 10.23 -4.32
CA GLU A 357 29.39 10.52 -3.32
C GLU A 357 28.00 10.01 -3.78
N ILE A 358 27.70 10.11 -5.08
CA ILE A 358 26.44 9.58 -5.64
C ILE A 358 26.42 8.06 -5.61
N GLU A 359 27.52 7.42 -6.00
CA GLU A 359 27.64 5.96 -5.98
C GLU A 359 27.46 5.42 -4.57
N GLU A 360 28.14 5.99 -3.56
CA GLU A 360 28.03 5.57 -2.16
C GLU A 360 26.60 5.71 -1.61
N LEU A 361 25.90 6.81 -1.92
CA LEU A 361 24.52 7.01 -1.51
C LEU A 361 23.57 5.97 -2.11
N PHE A 362 23.76 5.65 -3.39
CA PHE A 362 22.93 4.69 -4.10
C PHE A 362 23.25 3.27 -3.61
N ASP A 363 24.53 2.89 -3.48
CA ASP A 363 24.95 1.58 -2.97
C ASP A 363 24.36 1.33 -1.58
N GLN A 364 24.38 2.34 -0.69
CA GLN A 364 23.74 2.23 0.61
C GLN A 364 22.21 2.08 0.53
N LEU A 365 21.53 2.84 -0.33
CA LEU A 365 20.08 2.69 -0.55
C LEU A 365 19.72 1.27 -1.03
N TRP A 366 20.54 0.69 -1.90
CA TRP A 366 20.37 -0.67 -2.39
C TRP A 366 20.52 -1.69 -1.26
N ASP A 367 21.67 -1.65 -0.58
CA ASP A 367 22.06 -2.65 0.43
C ASP A 367 21.14 -2.63 1.66
N ASP A 368 20.71 -1.44 2.09
CA ASP A 368 19.90 -1.29 3.29
C ASP A 368 18.41 -1.56 3.05
N ILE A 369 17.89 -1.22 1.85
CA ILE A 369 16.45 -1.16 1.60
C ILE A 369 16.04 -1.97 0.37
N LEU A 370 16.50 -1.57 -0.81
CA LEU A 370 15.86 -2.01 -2.06
C LEU A 370 16.12 -3.50 -2.34
N VAL A 371 17.31 -4.00 -2.00
CA VAL A 371 17.61 -5.43 -2.12
C VAL A 371 16.71 -6.28 -1.24
N ARG A 372 16.33 -5.78 -0.06
CA ARG A 372 15.41 -6.47 0.87
C ARG A 372 13.98 -6.38 0.39
N LEU A 373 13.53 -5.19 -0.01
CA LEU A 373 12.17 -4.95 -0.50
C LEU A 373 11.88 -5.81 -1.73
N SER A 374 12.81 -5.81 -2.68
CA SER A 374 12.65 -6.49 -3.97
C SER A 374 13.23 -7.91 -3.96
N GLN A 375 13.55 -8.45 -2.78
CA GLN A 375 14.23 -9.75 -2.67
C GLN A 375 13.42 -10.87 -3.32
N SER A 376 14.15 -11.81 -3.94
CA SER A 376 13.58 -12.99 -4.60
C SER A 376 12.44 -12.69 -5.58
N PRO A 377 12.69 -11.91 -6.66
CA PRO A 377 11.71 -11.71 -7.72
C PRO A 377 11.19 -13.06 -8.23
N VAL A 378 9.87 -13.19 -8.36
CA VAL A 378 9.22 -14.38 -8.90
C VAL A 378 8.86 -14.16 -10.36
N ARG A 379 8.90 -15.23 -11.16
CA ARG A 379 8.41 -15.17 -12.54
C ARG A 379 6.89 -15.16 -12.53
N ASP A 380 6.32 -14.15 -13.18
CA ASP A 380 4.88 -14.06 -13.39
C ASP A 380 4.58 -13.51 -14.79
N ARG A 381 3.32 -13.62 -15.21
CA ARG A 381 2.82 -13.21 -16.52
C ARG A 381 2.27 -11.79 -16.43
N LEU A 382 3.04 -10.81 -16.92
CA LEU A 382 2.61 -9.40 -16.95
C LEU A 382 2.35 -8.89 -18.36
N GLN A 383 1.21 -8.22 -18.52
CA GLN A 383 0.95 -7.36 -19.67
C GLN A 383 1.65 -6.01 -19.40
N LEU A 384 2.85 -5.82 -19.94
CA LEU A 384 3.71 -4.69 -19.57
C LEU A 384 3.10 -3.32 -19.92
N PHE A 385 2.45 -3.17 -21.06
CA PHE A 385 1.84 -1.90 -21.47
C PHE A 385 0.66 -1.52 -20.56
N GLN A 386 -0.15 -2.50 -20.15
CA GLN A 386 -1.22 -2.32 -19.18
C GLN A 386 -0.66 -2.04 -17.78
N HIS A 387 0.38 -2.78 -17.37
CA HIS A 387 1.06 -2.61 -16.09
C HIS A 387 1.61 -1.18 -15.93
N TYR A 388 2.29 -0.69 -16.96
CA TYR A 388 2.79 0.69 -17.03
C TYR A 388 1.72 1.72 -17.43
N GLN A 389 0.44 1.33 -17.46
CA GLN A 389 -0.70 2.22 -17.67
C GLN A 389 -0.66 3.00 -18.99
N PHE A 390 -0.15 2.40 -20.06
CA PHE A 390 -0.35 2.91 -21.40
C PHE A 390 -1.85 2.83 -21.74
N LYS A 391 -2.42 3.94 -22.19
CA LYS A 391 -3.82 4.01 -22.60
C LYS A 391 -3.98 4.86 -23.85
N PRO A 392 -4.93 4.52 -24.76
CA PRO A 392 -5.19 5.32 -25.95
C PRO A 392 -5.54 6.79 -25.64
N GLU A 393 -6.20 7.06 -24.51
CA GLU A 393 -6.57 8.43 -24.14
C GLU A 393 -5.33 9.27 -23.79
N TYR A 394 -4.34 8.67 -23.11
CA TYR A 394 -3.09 9.34 -22.76
C TYR A 394 -2.14 9.51 -23.95
N ALA A 395 -2.27 8.64 -24.95
CA ALA A 395 -1.48 8.66 -26.17
C ALA A 395 -1.60 10.01 -26.90
N LYS A 396 -2.85 10.46 -27.13
CA LYS A 396 -3.15 11.75 -27.77
C LYS A 396 -2.53 12.93 -27.01
N HIS A 397 -2.74 13.00 -25.70
CA HIS A 397 -2.20 14.09 -24.87
C HIS A 397 -0.68 14.10 -24.84
N THR A 398 -0.04 12.93 -24.88
CA THR A 398 1.43 12.83 -24.91
C THR A 398 2.00 13.37 -26.21
N VAL A 399 1.40 13.00 -27.35
CA VAL A 399 1.78 13.51 -28.68
C VAL A 399 1.59 15.03 -28.74
N GLU A 400 0.43 15.55 -28.36
CA GLU A 400 0.15 17.00 -28.36
C GLU A 400 1.14 17.78 -27.49
N ARG A 401 1.53 17.23 -26.34
CA ARG A 401 2.50 17.85 -25.45
C ARG A 401 3.89 17.89 -26.07
N ALA A 402 4.32 16.81 -26.71
CA ALA A 402 5.60 16.77 -27.41
C ALA A 402 5.64 17.78 -28.58
N GLU A 403 4.56 17.90 -29.36
CA GLU A 403 4.49 18.88 -30.43
C GLU A 403 4.58 20.32 -29.89
N LYS A 404 3.91 20.62 -28.77
CA LYS A 404 4.01 21.93 -28.09
C LYS A 404 5.43 22.24 -27.60
N LEU A 405 6.19 21.21 -27.20
CA LEU A 405 7.59 21.34 -26.79
C LEU A 405 8.57 21.46 -27.97
N GLY A 406 8.08 21.43 -29.22
CA GLY A 406 8.92 21.58 -30.41
C GLY A 406 9.58 20.28 -30.87
N ARG A 407 8.92 19.12 -30.72
CA ARG A 407 9.46 17.83 -31.20
C ARG A 407 9.99 17.90 -32.64
N ALA A 408 9.20 18.47 -33.55
CA ALA A 408 9.53 18.53 -34.98
C ALA A 408 10.77 19.40 -35.27
N SER A 409 10.94 20.53 -34.56
CA SER A 409 12.11 21.41 -34.76
C SER A 409 13.41 20.78 -34.27
N LEU A 410 13.34 19.81 -33.37
CA LEU A 410 14.49 19.01 -32.92
C LEU A 410 14.76 17.78 -33.80
N GLY A 411 13.97 17.56 -34.85
CA GLY A 411 14.15 16.45 -35.79
C GLY A 411 14.01 15.07 -35.13
N LEU A 412 13.16 14.96 -34.11
CA LEU A 412 12.91 13.70 -33.41
C LEU A 412 11.91 12.81 -34.17
N PRO A 413 11.88 11.49 -33.94
CA PRO A 413 10.86 10.60 -34.50
C PRO A 413 9.43 11.06 -34.18
N ASP A 414 8.48 10.70 -35.05
CA ASP A 414 7.06 11.00 -34.81
C ASP A 414 6.47 10.00 -33.80
N LEU A 415 6.10 10.50 -32.63
CA LEU A 415 5.53 9.72 -31.54
C LEU A 415 4.24 8.98 -31.92
N ARG A 416 3.50 9.45 -32.94
CA ARG A 416 2.30 8.76 -33.44
C ARG A 416 2.61 7.35 -33.92
N ARG A 417 3.80 7.11 -34.47
CA ARG A 417 4.22 5.76 -34.93
C ARG A 417 4.11 4.73 -33.80
N PHE A 418 4.51 5.09 -32.59
CA PHE A 418 4.38 4.24 -31.40
C PHE A 418 2.97 4.32 -30.80
N TYR A 419 2.46 5.53 -30.56
CA TYR A 419 1.25 5.74 -29.79
C TYR A 419 -0.03 5.27 -30.52
N ASP A 420 -0.07 5.29 -31.85
CA ASP A 420 -1.16 4.72 -32.64
C ASP A 420 -1.23 3.19 -32.54
N ARG A 421 -0.12 2.54 -32.15
CA ARG A 421 -0.03 1.08 -31.91
C ARG A 421 -0.32 0.67 -30.47
N VAL A 422 -0.51 1.60 -29.53
CA VAL A 422 -0.87 1.26 -28.13
C VAL A 422 -2.11 0.34 -28.06
N PRO A 423 -3.19 0.52 -28.84
CA PRO A 423 -4.31 -0.43 -28.86
C PRO A 423 -3.93 -1.86 -29.31
N GLU A 424 -2.93 -2.01 -30.16
CA GLU A 424 -2.37 -3.31 -30.58
C GLU A 424 -1.51 -3.89 -29.44
N PHE A 425 -0.64 -3.08 -28.84
CA PHE A 425 0.21 -3.49 -27.73
C PHE A 425 -0.57 -3.95 -26.51
N LEU A 426 -1.72 -3.31 -26.21
CA LEU A 426 -2.62 -3.71 -25.12
C LEU A 426 -3.34 -5.05 -25.38
N LYS A 427 -3.32 -5.55 -26.61
CA LYS A 427 -3.85 -6.88 -26.98
C LYS A 427 -2.80 -7.97 -26.96
N ARG A 428 -1.51 -7.63 -26.78
CA ARG A 428 -0.44 -8.63 -26.66
C ARG A 428 -0.67 -9.48 -25.42
N ASP A 429 -0.39 -10.76 -25.53
CA ASP A 429 -0.43 -11.67 -24.41
C ASP A 429 0.54 -11.21 -23.31
N PRO A 430 0.18 -11.38 -22.02
CA PRO A 430 1.10 -11.20 -20.91
C PRO A 430 2.40 -11.98 -21.16
N GLN A 431 3.55 -11.39 -20.83
CA GLN A 431 4.88 -11.99 -21.01
C GLN A 431 5.47 -12.38 -19.65
N ASP A 432 6.42 -13.32 -19.66
CA ASP A 432 7.16 -13.67 -18.46
C ASP A 432 8.03 -12.49 -18.01
N ALA A 433 7.75 -11.95 -16.83
CA ALA A 433 8.43 -10.81 -16.25
C ALA A 433 8.79 -11.09 -14.79
N PRO A 434 9.90 -10.55 -14.28
CA PRO A 434 10.21 -10.62 -12.85
C PRO A 434 9.27 -9.70 -12.08
N VAL A 435 8.56 -10.26 -11.11
CA VAL A 435 7.66 -9.55 -10.20
C VAL A 435 8.25 -9.59 -8.81
N ALA A 436 8.34 -8.43 -8.18
CA ALA A 436 8.83 -8.28 -6.83
C ALA A 436 7.93 -7.31 -6.07
N TRP A 437 8.10 -7.27 -4.75
CA TRP A 437 7.63 -6.13 -3.97
C TRP A 437 8.47 -4.92 -4.32
N VAL A 438 7.82 -3.84 -4.70
CA VAL A 438 8.47 -2.56 -5.04
C VAL A 438 7.74 -1.44 -4.33
N HIS A 439 8.42 -0.31 -4.15
CA HIS A 439 7.82 0.91 -3.62
C HIS A 439 6.73 1.44 -4.56
N GLY A 440 6.95 1.30 -5.88
CA GLY A 440 5.94 1.55 -6.91
C GLY A 440 5.82 3.00 -7.36
N ASP A 441 6.31 3.95 -6.55
CA ASP A 441 6.57 5.35 -6.93
C ASP A 441 7.90 5.84 -6.33
N LEU A 442 8.97 5.06 -6.51
CA LEU A 442 10.29 5.38 -5.96
C LEU A 442 10.96 6.54 -6.71
N ASN A 443 10.67 7.75 -6.28
CA ASN A 443 11.30 8.99 -6.72
C ASN A 443 12.29 9.47 -5.65
N LEU A 444 13.21 10.38 -5.99
CA LEU A 444 14.28 10.79 -5.07
C LEU A 444 13.78 11.61 -3.88
N ALA A 445 12.56 12.14 -3.93
CA ALA A 445 11.91 12.82 -2.81
C ALA A 445 11.26 11.85 -1.81
N ASN A 446 10.96 10.61 -2.23
CA ASN A 446 10.40 9.54 -1.39
C ASN A 446 11.46 8.72 -0.65
N VAL A 447 12.73 9.12 -0.74
CA VAL A 447 13.83 8.57 0.06
C VAL A 447 14.34 9.66 0.99
N LEU A 448 14.34 9.37 2.29
CA LEU A 448 14.96 10.20 3.31
C LEU A 448 16.36 9.70 3.61
N VAL A 449 17.31 10.62 3.76
CA VAL A 449 18.70 10.31 4.12
C VAL A 449 19.21 11.22 5.24
N ASP A 450 20.03 10.67 6.11
CA ASP A 450 20.72 11.45 7.15
C ASP A 450 22.18 11.76 6.81
N ASN A 451 22.90 12.40 7.74
CA ASN A 451 24.31 12.72 7.58
C ASN A 451 25.24 11.51 7.61
N SER A 452 24.76 10.37 8.13
CA SER A 452 25.51 9.12 8.21
C SER A 452 25.24 8.21 7.00
N GLY A 453 24.38 8.66 6.07
CA GLY A 453 23.97 7.91 4.88
C GLY A 453 22.79 6.95 5.11
N ASN A 454 22.30 6.83 6.35
CA ASN A 454 21.14 5.99 6.65
C ASN A 454 19.96 6.44 5.80
N SER A 455 19.28 5.47 5.19
CA SER A 455 18.16 5.72 4.28
C SER A 455 16.85 5.19 4.85
N TRP A 456 15.73 5.83 4.49
CA TRP A 456 14.38 5.36 4.79
C TRP A 456 13.44 5.71 3.62
N LEU A 457 12.48 4.83 3.32
CA LEU A 457 11.42 5.15 2.34
C LEU A 457 10.24 5.82 3.04
N ILE A 458 9.53 6.67 2.31
CA ILE A 458 8.25 7.25 2.71
C ILE A 458 7.28 7.17 1.54
N ASP A 459 5.98 7.31 1.83
CA ASP A 459 4.90 7.24 0.83
C ASP A 459 4.69 5.83 0.24
N TYR A 460 4.27 4.90 1.10
CA TYR A 460 4.04 3.50 0.73
C TYR A 460 2.72 3.26 -0.02
N PHE A 461 2.01 4.31 -0.45
CA PHE A 461 0.69 4.17 -1.08
C PHE A 461 0.70 3.29 -2.34
N HIS A 462 1.79 3.34 -3.10
CA HIS A 462 1.98 2.54 -4.32
C HIS A 462 2.75 1.23 -4.10
N THR A 463 3.11 0.93 -2.86
CA THR A 463 3.93 -0.25 -2.52
C THR A 463 3.12 -1.52 -2.68
N GLY A 464 3.68 -2.48 -3.41
CA GLY A 464 2.99 -3.72 -3.74
C GLY A 464 3.76 -4.59 -4.73
N PRO A 465 3.21 -5.78 -5.06
CA PRO A 465 3.74 -6.61 -6.14
C PRO A 465 3.62 -5.88 -7.48
N ALA A 466 4.73 -5.74 -8.20
CA ALA A 466 4.76 -5.16 -9.54
C ALA A 466 6.01 -5.62 -10.29
N HIS A 467 6.16 -5.17 -11.54
CA HIS A 467 7.36 -5.46 -12.31
C HIS A 467 8.61 -4.96 -11.58
N ALA A 468 9.61 -5.82 -11.40
CA ALA A 468 10.77 -5.56 -10.56
C ALA A 468 11.59 -4.33 -11.02
N LEU A 469 11.55 -4.00 -12.31
CA LEU A 469 12.26 -2.83 -12.85
C LEU A 469 11.57 -1.48 -12.63
N LYS A 470 10.38 -1.47 -12.04
CA LYS A 470 9.56 -0.26 -11.89
C LYS A 470 10.27 0.83 -11.10
N ASP A 471 10.83 0.49 -9.94
CA ASP A 471 11.53 1.44 -9.07
C ASP A 471 12.84 1.92 -9.71
N CYS A 472 13.58 1.03 -10.39
CA CYS A 472 14.77 1.40 -11.15
C CYS A 472 14.44 2.45 -12.23
N ALA A 473 13.39 2.21 -13.02
CA ALA A 473 13.01 3.12 -14.08
C ALA A 473 12.53 4.49 -13.55
N LYS A 474 11.87 4.51 -12.38
CA LYS A 474 11.44 5.76 -11.73
C LYS A 474 12.62 6.57 -11.20
N LEU A 475 13.61 5.92 -10.57
CA LEU A 475 14.83 6.57 -10.11
C LEU A 475 15.68 7.10 -11.26
N GLU A 476 15.88 6.30 -12.33
CA GLU A 476 16.59 6.76 -13.54
C GLU A 476 15.90 7.98 -14.16
N ASN A 477 14.56 8.01 -14.18
CA ASN A 477 13.79 9.16 -14.66
C ASN A 477 14.08 10.44 -13.87
N ASP A 478 14.09 10.36 -12.54
CA ASP A 478 14.37 11.52 -11.69
C ASP A 478 15.82 12.01 -11.83
N LEU A 479 16.78 11.08 -11.87
CA LEU A 479 18.19 11.38 -12.13
C LEU A 479 18.36 12.18 -13.44
N LYS A 480 17.69 11.75 -14.52
CA LYS A 480 17.85 12.37 -15.84
C LYS A 480 17.09 13.67 -16.01
N PHE A 481 15.87 13.78 -15.47
CA PHE A 481 14.99 14.89 -15.85
C PHE A 481 14.66 15.85 -14.72
N ILE A 482 15.00 15.51 -13.48
CA ILE A 482 14.81 16.39 -12.31
C ILE A 482 16.16 16.93 -11.83
N LEU A 483 17.17 16.07 -11.77
CA LEU A 483 18.48 16.44 -11.23
C LEU A 483 19.48 17.01 -12.24
N LEU A 484 19.40 16.60 -13.49
CA LEU A 484 20.31 17.07 -14.52
C LEU A 484 19.85 18.45 -15.03
N PRO A 485 20.58 19.55 -14.75
CA PRO A 485 20.23 20.86 -15.28
C PRO A 485 20.44 20.90 -16.80
N VAL A 486 19.52 21.57 -17.50
CA VAL A 486 19.63 21.83 -18.94
C VAL A 486 19.52 23.34 -19.15
N GLU A 487 20.66 24.03 -19.14
CA GLU A 487 20.69 25.49 -19.08
C GLU A 487 20.46 26.16 -20.44
N ASP A 488 20.82 25.48 -21.54
CA ASP A 488 20.74 26.03 -22.89
C ASP A 488 20.54 24.96 -23.98
N GLU A 489 20.40 25.40 -25.23
CA GLU A 489 20.25 24.54 -26.41
C GLU A 489 21.50 23.67 -26.69
N SER A 490 22.70 24.09 -26.24
CA SER A 490 23.92 23.28 -26.35
C SER A 490 23.87 22.11 -25.37
N ALA A 491 23.43 22.34 -24.14
CA ALA A 491 23.15 21.32 -23.14
C ALA A 491 22.08 20.35 -23.66
N LEU A 492 21.01 20.84 -24.27
CA LEU A 492 19.97 19.99 -24.86
C LEU A 492 20.51 19.06 -25.97
N LYS A 493 21.45 19.54 -26.81
CA LYS A 493 22.15 18.69 -27.79
C LYS A 493 23.02 17.61 -27.14
N ARG A 494 23.70 17.96 -26.02
CA ARG A 494 24.43 16.96 -25.21
C ARG A 494 23.47 15.92 -24.61
N MET A 495 22.31 16.36 -24.12
CA MET A 495 21.29 15.45 -23.57
C MET A 495 20.77 14.47 -24.62
N ARG A 496 20.56 14.93 -25.86
CA ARG A 496 20.24 14.02 -26.98
C ARG A 496 21.34 12.97 -27.20
N SER A 497 22.60 13.41 -27.26
CA SER A 497 23.74 12.50 -27.44
C SER A 497 23.85 11.50 -26.29
N TYR A 498 23.48 11.92 -25.07
CA TYR A 498 23.44 11.05 -23.90
C TYR A 498 22.32 10.00 -23.98
N GLU A 499 21.10 10.37 -24.37
CA GLU A 499 20.01 9.40 -24.57
C GLU A 499 20.32 8.40 -25.70
N GLU A 500 20.91 8.88 -26.81
CA GLU A 500 21.38 8.01 -27.90
C GLU A 500 22.43 7.00 -27.40
N PHE A 501 23.39 7.45 -26.59
CA PHE A 501 24.37 6.57 -25.93
C PHE A 501 23.72 5.56 -24.99
N LEU A 502 22.79 5.98 -24.14
CA LEU A 502 22.09 5.09 -23.21
C LEU A 502 21.25 4.01 -23.92
N LEU A 503 20.74 4.31 -25.12
CA LEU A 503 19.99 3.37 -25.97
C LEU A 503 20.88 2.35 -26.70
N CYS A 504 22.19 2.57 -26.75
CA CYS A 504 23.13 1.57 -27.28
C CYS A 504 23.28 0.35 -26.35
N GLN A 505 22.85 0.42 -25.10
CA GLN A 505 22.78 -0.76 -24.23
C GLN A 505 21.62 -1.64 -24.67
N GLU A 506 21.91 -2.80 -25.26
CA GLU A 506 20.90 -3.75 -25.76
C GLU A 506 20.49 -4.81 -24.72
N SER A 507 21.32 -5.03 -23.69
CA SER A 507 21.10 -5.99 -22.61
C SER A 507 21.47 -5.41 -21.25
N LEU A 508 20.70 -5.75 -20.22
CA LEU A 508 21.00 -5.40 -18.83
C LEU A 508 22.21 -6.19 -18.27
N GLU A 509 22.56 -7.33 -18.85
CA GLU A 509 23.73 -8.13 -18.41
C GLU A 509 25.04 -7.36 -18.63
N ALA A 510 25.12 -6.65 -19.76
CA ALA A 510 26.23 -5.79 -20.07
C ALA A 510 26.07 -4.47 -19.30
N PRO A 511 27.06 -4.06 -18.49
CA PRO A 511 27.02 -2.74 -17.86
C PRO A 511 27.00 -1.65 -18.94
N ILE A 512 26.47 -0.47 -18.60
CA ILE A 512 26.60 0.70 -19.47
C ILE A 512 28.10 0.97 -19.68
N GLY A 513 28.51 1.23 -20.92
CA GLY A 513 29.89 1.59 -21.24
C GLY A 513 30.34 2.89 -20.56
N PRO A 514 31.62 3.26 -20.66
CA PRO A 514 32.08 4.56 -20.19
C PRO A 514 31.43 5.70 -21.01
N LEU A 515 31.19 6.84 -20.36
CA LEU A 515 30.70 8.03 -21.05
C LEU A 515 31.62 8.40 -22.23
N PRO A 516 31.06 8.70 -23.41
CA PRO A 516 31.82 9.23 -24.52
C PRO A 516 32.59 10.50 -24.14
N PRO A 517 33.82 10.73 -24.65
CA PRO A 517 34.66 11.87 -24.27
C PRO A 517 33.95 13.23 -24.37
N GLN A 518 33.10 13.43 -25.39
CA GLN A 518 32.33 14.66 -25.58
C GLN A 518 31.30 14.95 -24.47
N LEU A 519 30.91 13.93 -23.70
CA LEU A 519 29.98 14.05 -22.56
C LEU A 519 30.69 14.18 -21.21
N THR A 520 31.96 13.77 -21.13
CA THR A 520 32.74 13.80 -19.88
C THR A 520 33.10 15.22 -19.40
N SER A 521 33.00 16.22 -20.27
CA SER A 521 33.26 17.63 -19.94
C SER A 521 32.15 18.25 -19.08
N ASP A 522 30.96 17.64 -19.04
CA ASP A 522 29.83 18.13 -18.26
C ASP A 522 29.79 17.42 -16.90
N ALA A 523 30.30 18.11 -15.87
CA ALA A 523 30.43 17.53 -14.54
C ALA A 523 29.08 17.11 -13.93
N ALA A 524 27.98 17.80 -14.25
CA ALA A 524 26.65 17.42 -13.78
C ALA A 524 26.20 16.10 -14.43
N LEU A 525 26.43 15.96 -15.74
CA LEU A 525 26.15 14.73 -16.47
C LEU A 525 26.98 13.55 -15.95
N VAL A 526 28.26 13.74 -15.65
CA VAL A 526 29.11 12.68 -15.09
C VAL A 526 28.56 12.16 -13.75
N ARG A 527 28.10 13.06 -12.87
CA ARG A 527 27.48 12.67 -11.58
C ARG A 527 26.16 11.92 -11.78
N VAL A 528 25.29 12.45 -12.65
CA VAL A 528 24.01 11.79 -12.96
C VAL A 528 24.25 10.42 -13.59
N HIS A 529 25.23 10.30 -14.48
CA HIS A 529 25.57 9.03 -15.10
C HIS A 529 26.03 7.98 -14.08
N ALA A 530 26.79 8.36 -13.05
CA ALA A 530 27.19 7.45 -11.99
C ALA A 530 25.97 6.85 -11.26
N GLY A 531 24.98 7.69 -10.92
CA GLY A 531 23.70 7.22 -10.37
C GLY A 531 22.92 6.32 -11.34
N VAL A 532 22.84 6.70 -12.63
CA VAL A 532 22.16 5.88 -13.65
C VAL A 532 22.85 4.52 -13.81
N ALA A 533 24.18 4.47 -13.79
CA ALA A 533 24.93 3.23 -13.88
C ALA A 533 24.66 2.30 -12.69
N ARG A 534 24.56 2.82 -11.46
CA ARG A 534 24.16 2.04 -10.27
C ARG A 534 22.74 1.49 -10.41
N VAL A 535 21.78 2.34 -10.77
CA VAL A 535 20.37 1.94 -10.95
C VAL A 535 20.22 0.85 -12.03
N ARG A 536 20.95 0.94 -13.15
CA ARG A 536 20.95 -0.14 -14.16
C ARG A 536 21.66 -1.40 -13.68
N GLY A 537 22.65 -1.27 -12.80
CA GLY A 537 23.25 -2.40 -12.09
C GLY A 537 22.23 -3.17 -11.24
N TRP A 538 21.36 -2.44 -10.52
CA TRP A 538 20.27 -3.05 -9.75
C TRP A 538 19.23 -3.71 -10.66
N ALA A 539 18.86 -3.04 -11.76
CA ALA A 539 17.96 -3.60 -12.76
C ALA A 539 18.46 -4.96 -13.29
N ARG A 540 19.78 -5.09 -13.50
CA ARG A 540 20.41 -6.37 -13.86
C ARG A 540 20.25 -7.42 -12.76
N GLU A 541 20.51 -7.06 -11.50
CA GLU A 541 20.38 -8.00 -10.36
C GLU A 541 18.94 -8.51 -10.17
N LEU A 542 17.95 -7.65 -10.42
CA LEU A 542 16.52 -8.00 -10.31
C LEU A 542 16.00 -8.83 -11.48
N CYS A 543 16.70 -8.85 -12.60
CA CYS A 543 16.27 -9.46 -13.86
C CYS A 543 17.23 -10.52 -14.38
N ALA A 544 17.91 -11.26 -13.49
CA ALA A 544 18.99 -12.20 -13.83
C ALA A 544 18.71 -13.12 -15.03
N ASP A 545 17.44 -13.44 -15.30
CA ASP A 545 17.01 -14.31 -16.41
C ASP A 545 16.17 -13.60 -17.51
N VAL A 546 15.90 -12.29 -17.41
CA VAL A 546 15.30 -11.45 -18.47
C VAL A 546 16.29 -10.37 -18.83
N THR A 547 17.08 -10.65 -19.85
CA THR A 547 18.29 -9.89 -20.15
C THR A 547 18.06 -8.80 -21.19
N SER A 548 16.99 -8.93 -21.99
CA SER A 548 16.58 -7.93 -22.99
C SER A 548 16.17 -6.62 -22.32
N MET A 549 16.63 -5.51 -22.89
CA MET A 549 16.27 -4.17 -22.45
C MET A 549 14.81 -3.78 -22.76
N GLU A 550 14.05 -4.57 -23.53
CA GLU A 550 12.68 -4.24 -23.93
C GLU A 550 11.78 -3.90 -22.73
N HIS A 551 11.80 -4.72 -21.68
CA HIS A 551 11.00 -4.50 -20.47
C HIS A 551 11.36 -3.18 -19.79
N TYR A 552 12.65 -2.86 -19.77
CA TYR A 552 13.17 -1.63 -19.16
C TYR A 552 12.87 -0.40 -20.01
N TRP A 553 12.98 -0.49 -21.35
CA TRP A 553 12.61 0.58 -22.27
C TRP A 553 11.12 0.93 -22.19
N ILE A 554 10.22 -0.06 -22.06
CA ILE A 554 8.79 0.19 -21.86
C ILE A 554 8.55 1.00 -20.57
N ALA A 555 9.26 0.66 -19.49
CA ALA A 555 9.19 1.38 -18.23
C ALA A 555 9.74 2.82 -18.34
N LEU A 556 10.94 2.98 -18.91
CA LEU A 556 11.59 4.28 -19.12
C LEU A 556 10.74 5.19 -20.00
N LEU A 557 10.18 4.65 -21.09
CA LEU A 557 9.28 5.38 -21.99
C LEU A 557 8.05 5.91 -21.26
N ARG A 558 7.45 5.10 -20.38
CA ARG A 558 6.29 5.54 -19.59
C ARG A 558 6.62 6.73 -18.71
N TYR A 559 7.76 6.67 -18.00
CA TYR A 559 8.14 7.69 -17.04
C TYR A 559 8.63 8.97 -17.73
N SER A 560 9.45 8.87 -18.78
CA SER A 560 9.89 10.04 -19.56
C SER A 560 8.71 10.77 -20.18
N ALA A 561 7.73 10.03 -20.70
CA ALA A 561 6.52 10.61 -21.27
C ALA A 561 5.68 11.37 -20.22
N HIS A 562 5.61 10.81 -19.01
CA HIS A 562 4.90 11.43 -17.88
C HIS A 562 5.58 12.75 -17.48
N THR A 563 6.91 12.74 -17.38
CA THR A 563 7.73 13.88 -16.93
C THR A 563 7.50 15.15 -17.74
N MET A 564 7.20 15.05 -19.04
CA MET A 564 6.83 16.21 -19.86
C MET A 564 5.68 17.03 -19.26
N GLY A 565 4.78 16.40 -18.51
CA GLY A 565 3.61 17.03 -17.87
C GLY A 565 3.81 17.52 -16.45
N PHE A 566 4.98 17.29 -15.84
CA PHE A 566 5.23 17.68 -14.45
C PHE A 566 5.53 19.17 -14.29
N HIS A 567 5.27 19.70 -13.10
CA HIS A 567 5.57 21.10 -12.77
C HIS A 567 7.02 21.30 -12.33
N GLU A 568 7.63 20.27 -11.76
CA GLU A 568 9.00 20.33 -11.22
C GLU A 568 10.09 20.59 -12.28
N PRO A 569 10.12 19.90 -13.44
CA PRO A 569 11.12 20.21 -14.47
C PRO A 569 10.77 21.48 -15.23
N ASP A 570 11.80 22.25 -15.56
CA ASP A 570 11.69 23.41 -16.44
C ASP A 570 11.41 23.01 -17.91
N GLU A 571 11.26 24.00 -18.80
CA GLU A 571 10.95 23.73 -20.21
C GLU A 571 12.05 22.95 -20.93
N LEU A 572 13.33 23.20 -20.64
CA LEU A 572 14.45 22.53 -21.30
C LEU A 572 14.63 21.09 -20.78
N GLN A 573 14.43 20.86 -19.48
CA GLN A 573 14.35 19.52 -18.91
C GLN A 573 13.16 18.73 -19.47
N LYS A 574 12.01 19.38 -19.70
CA LYS A 574 10.88 18.76 -20.40
C LYS A 574 11.21 18.41 -21.85
N LYS A 575 11.99 19.23 -22.56
CA LYS A 575 12.50 18.89 -23.90
C LYS A 575 13.47 17.71 -23.85
N HIS A 576 14.31 17.59 -22.82
CA HIS A 576 15.14 16.39 -22.61
C HIS A 576 14.28 15.15 -22.38
N ALA A 577 13.26 15.20 -21.53
CA ALA A 577 12.31 14.11 -21.34
C ALA A 577 11.57 13.74 -22.65
N MET A 578 11.23 14.73 -23.49
CA MET A 578 10.66 14.52 -24.82
C MET A 578 11.63 13.81 -25.77
N ILE A 579 12.91 14.18 -25.79
CA ILE A 579 13.95 13.52 -26.58
C ILE A 579 14.04 12.04 -26.18
N ALA A 580 14.17 11.76 -24.88
CA ALA A 580 14.21 10.39 -24.36
C ALA A 580 12.96 9.59 -24.75
N THR A 581 11.78 10.21 -24.64
CA THR A 581 10.50 9.60 -25.02
C THR A 581 10.46 9.24 -26.51
N ALA A 582 10.86 10.16 -27.40
CA ALA A 582 10.82 9.94 -28.84
C ALA A 582 11.81 8.86 -29.30
N LEU A 583 13.03 8.87 -28.77
CA LEU A 583 14.05 7.89 -29.12
C LEU A 583 13.73 6.50 -28.55
N THR A 584 13.25 6.43 -27.30
CA THR A 584 12.85 5.15 -26.69
C THR A 584 11.61 4.56 -27.37
N ALA A 585 10.65 5.40 -27.76
CA ALA A 585 9.47 4.96 -28.51
C ALA A 585 9.85 4.33 -29.87
N GLU A 586 10.82 4.91 -30.58
CA GLU A 586 11.33 4.32 -31.83
C GLU A 586 12.05 2.99 -31.59
N ARG A 587 12.70 2.81 -30.43
CA ARG A 587 13.41 1.57 -30.08
C ARG A 587 12.46 0.42 -29.69
N VAL A 588 11.31 0.73 -29.09
CA VAL A 588 10.30 -0.26 -28.66
C VAL A 588 9.39 -0.71 -29.82
N LEU A 589 9.31 0.08 -30.90
CA LEU A 589 8.49 -0.20 -32.08
C LEU A 589 8.90 -1.45 -32.85
#